data_AF-A0A454VXN2-F1
#
_entry.id   AF-A0A454VXN2-F1
#
_cell.length_a   1.000
_cell.length_b   1.000
_cell.length_c   1.000
_cell.angle_alpha   90.00
_cell.angle_beta   90.00
_cell.angle_gamma   90.00
#
_symmetry.space_group_name_H-M   'P 1'
#
loop_
_entity.id
_entity.type
_entity.pdbx_description
1 polymer ?
#
loop_
_entity_poly.entity_id
_entity_poly.type
_entity_poly.pdbx_seq_one_letter_code
_entity_poly.pdbx_strand_id
1 'polypeptide(L)'
;WILGRMWSVVWPLIVALFLTTMTWPLARFLRRLGWAPALAAAVVTVLFLVAVAGIVALIAVPVASQSGELADGVVEGIQKLREWAAGPPLNIGDDQISKGFDAAVARVQDSVGSMVTTVVTGVSTVFNGLVTAVLALFLMFFFLKDGPRFLPWLTRQLPGRLATDVPVVMERGWDTLGAFVRSQAFVGLLDAVFIGLGLWFLDVPLVLPLAVLTFVSAFVPIVGALFAGLVAVLIALVSNG
;
A
#
# COMPACT_ATOMS: atom_id res chain seq x y z
N TRP A 1 12.54 -15.24 -20.95
CA TRP A 1 11.37 -16.14 -20.84
C TRP A 1 11.26 -16.78 -19.45
N ILE A 2 12.27 -17.51 -18.96
CA ILE A 2 12.29 -18.11 -17.60
C ILE A 2 12.11 -17.06 -16.49
N LEU A 3 12.79 -15.91 -16.57
CA LEU A 3 12.66 -14.80 -15.59
C LEU A 3 11.23 -14.24 -15.51
N GLY A 4 10.51 -14.15 -16.63
CA GLY A 4 9.12 -13.69 -16.65
C GLY A 4 8.13 -14.68 -16.03
N ARG A 5 8.42 -15.99 -16.10
CA ARG A 5 7.61 -17.04 -15.47
C ARG A 5 7.92 -17.20 -13.97
N MET A 6 9.15 -16.89 -13.55
CA MET A 6 9.53 -16.87 -12.13
C MET A 6 8.92 -15.68 -11.40
N TRP A 7 8.74 -14.54 -12.07
CA TRP A 7 8.19 -13.33 -11.45
C TRP A 7 6.80 -13.55 -10.81
N SER A 8 5.95 -14.39 -11.42
CA SER A 8 4.63 -14.73 -10.88
C SER A 8 4.67 -15.54 -9.57
N VAL A 9 5.81 -16.14 -9.21
CA VAL A 9 6.01 -16.85 -7.93
C VAL A 9 6.79 -15.98 -6.95
N VAL A 10 7.81 -15.26 -7.45
CA VAL A 10 8.66 -14.39 -6.64
C VAL A 10 7.86 -13.27 -6.00
N TRP A 11 6.93 -12.66 -6.72
CA TRP A 11 6.12 -11.57 -6.20
C TRP A 11 5.26 -11.97 -4.98
N PRO A 12 4.40 -13.01 -5.05
CA PRO A 12 3.67 -13.50 -3.87
C PRO A 12 4.59 -13.88 -2.71
N LEU A 13 5.78 -14.41 -3.00
CA LEU A 13 6.75 -14.80 -1.98
C LEU A 13 7.34 -13.59 -1.24
N ILE A 14 7.67 -12.51 -1.96
CA ILE A 14 8.11 -11.25 -1.37
C ILE A 14 7.00 -10.66 -0.49
N VAL A 15 5.77 -10.62 -1.00
CA VAL A 15 4.60 -10.13 -0.24
C VAL A 15 4.39 -10.97 1.01
N ALA A 16 4.42 -12.31 0.91
CA ALA A 16 4.30 -13.20 2.05
C ALA A 16 5.39 -12.98 3.10
N LEU A 17 6.64 -12.78 2.65
CA LEU A 17 7.77 -12.52 3.54
C LEU A 17 7.55 -11.21 4.30
N PHE A 18 7.13 -10.16 3.60
CA PHE A 18 6.83 -8.85 4.17
C PHE A 18 5.66 -8.92 5.19
N LEU A 19 4.57 -9.61 4.84
CA LEU A 19 3.45 -9.82 5.76
C LEU A 19 3.87 -10.64 6.99
N THR A 20 4.73 -11.64 6.78
CA THR A 20 5.27 -12.46 7.86
C THR A 20 6.15 -11.63 8.80
N THR A 21 7.06 -10.81 8.30
CA THR A 21 7.93 -9.98 9.15
C THR A 21 7.13 -8.96 9.96
N MET A 22 6.08 -8.38 9.36
CA MET A 22 5.18 -7.45 10.04
C MET A 22 4.36 -8.13 11.16
N THR A 23 3.86 -9.34 10.92
CA THR A 23 2.98 -10.06 11.87
C THR A 23 3.70 -11.02 12.81
N TRP A 24 4.99 -11.29 12.56
CA TRP A 24 5.86 -12.12 13.39
C TRP A 24 5.81 -11.78 14.90
N PRO A 25 5.86 -10.51 15.35
CA PRO A 25 5.80 -10.21 16.78
C PRO A 25 4.53 -10.76 17.45
N LEU A 26 3.38 -10.71 16.77
CA LEU A 26 2.12 -11.26 17.29
C LEU A 26 2.19 -12.79 17.38
N ALA A 27 2.68 -13.45 16.33
CA ALA A 27 2.83 -14.91 16.33
C ALA A 27 3.83 -15.38 17.40
N ARG A 28 4.94 -14.65 17.59
CA ARG A 28 5.94 -14.91 18.61
C ARG A 28 5.36 -14.72 20.02
N PHE A 29 4.51 -13.72 20.22
CA PHE A 29 3.82 -13.49 21.48
C PHE A 29 2.89 -14.66 21.85
N LEU A 30 2.05 -15.12 20.91
CA LEU A 30 1.18 -16.29 21.12
C LEU A 30 1.98 -17.57 21.42
N ARG A 31 3.13 -17.76 20.75
CA ARG A 31 4.03 -18.89 21.04
C ARG A 31 4.64 -18.82 22.44
N ARG A 32 4.99 -17.62 22.91
CA ARG A 32 5.48 -17.40 24.27
C ARG A 32 4.42 -17.70 25.32
N LEU A 33 3.13 -17.57 24.98
CA LEU A 33 1.99 -17.99 25.79
C LEU A 33 1.73 -19.52 25.77
N GLY A 34 2.57 -20.30 25.09
CA GLY A 34 2.47 -21.76 25.02
C GLY A 34 1.64 -22.31 23.86
N TRP A 35 1.20 -21.46 22.93
CA TRP A 35 0.39 -21.91 21.81
C TRP A 35 1.21 -22.75 20.81
N ALA A 36 0.59 -23.81 20.29
CA ALA A 36 1.21 -24.63 19.25
C ALA A 36 1.54 -23.78 18.00
N PRO A 37 2.67 -24.02 17.31
CA PRO A 37 3.11 -23.20 16.18
C PRO A 37 2.07 -23.00 15.08
N ALA A 38 1.27 -24.04 14.79
CA ALA A 38 0.21 -24.01 13.79
C ALA A 38 -0.99 -23.17 14.23
N LEU A 39 -1.38 -23.25 15.51
CA LEU A 39 -2.51 -22.51 16.06
C LEU A 39 -2.18 -21.02 16.16
N ALA A 40 -0.98 -20.68 16.62
CA ALA A 40 -0.49 -19.30 16.62
C ALA A 40 -0.45 -18.70 15.20
N ALA A 41 0.03 -19.46 14.20
CA ALA A 41 0.02 -19.01 12.81
C ALA A 41 -1.40 -18.81 12.27
N ALA A 42 -2.30 -19.78 12.50
CA ALA A 42 -3.69 -19.71 12.04
C ALA A 42 -4.41 -18.48 12.60
N VAL A 43 -4.30 -18.23 13.91
CA VAL A 43 -4.96 -17.09 14.55
C VAL A 43 -4.40 -15.77 14.06
N VAL A 44 -3.09 -15.66 13.86
CA VAL A 44 -2.49 -14.43 13.30
C VAL A 44 -2.91 -14.20 11.86
N THR A 45 -2.95 -15.25 11.02
CA THR A 45 -3.44 -15.15 9.64
C THR A 45 -4.92 -14.74 9.59
N VAL A 46 -5.78 -15.31 10.44
CA VAL A 46 -7.19 -14.92 10.53
C VAL A 46 -7.34 -13.49 11.04
N LEU A 47 -6.60 -13.10 12.07
CA LEU A 47 -6.62 -11.72 12.59
C LEU A 47 -6.19 -10.72 11.52
N PHE A 48 -5.16 -11.05 10.74
CA PHE A 48 -4.71 -10.23 9.61
C PHE A 48 -5.81 -10.09 8.55
N LEU A 49 -6.48 -11.19 8.18
CA LEU A 49 -7.59 -11.17 7.24
C LEU A 49 -8.76 -10.30 7.73
N VAL A 50 -9.13 -10.43 9.01
CA VAL A 50 -10.19 -9.62 9.62
C VAL A 50 -9.79 -8.13 9.63
N ALA A 51 -8.53 -7.82 9.97
CA ALA A 51 -8.04 -6.45 9.95
C ALA A 51 -8.08 -5.84 8.54
N VAL A 52 -7.59 -6.55 7.53
CA VAL A 52 -7.63 -6.10 6.13
C VAL A 52 -9.06 -5.95 5.64
N ALA A 53 -9.93 -6.93 5.89
CA ALA A 53 -11.33 -6.86 5.49
C ALA A 53 -12.06 -5.69 6.18
N GLY A 54 -11.79 -5.46 7.47
CA GLY A 54 -12.31 -4.33 8.22
C GLY A 54 -11.86 -2.99 7.62
N ILE A 55 -10.57 -2.85 7.32
CA ILE A 55 -10.03 -1.66 6.64
C ILE A 55 -10.70 -1.46 5.28
N VAL A 56 -10.79 -2.49 4.45
CA VAL A 56 -11.41 -2.40 3.12
C VAL A 56 -12.89 -2.00 3.24
N ALA A 57 -13.63 -2.59 4.18
CA ALA A 57 -15.03 -2.23 4.41
C ALA A 57 -15.19 -0.77 4.88
N LEU A 58 -14.32 -0.32 5.79
CA LEU A 58 -14.28 1.05 6.29
C LEU A 58 -13.94 2.08 5.20
N ILE A 59 -13.31 1.67 4.11
CA ILE A 59 -12.99 2.52 2.97
C ILE A 59 -14.06 2.44 1.89
N ALA A 60 -14.40 1.22 1.47
CA ALA A 60 -15.28 0.99 0.35
C ALA A 60 -16.70 1.50 0.61
N VAL A 61 -17.21 1.39 1.85
CA VAL A 61 -18.57 1.83 2.18
C VAL A 61 -18.71 3.36 2.07
N PRO A 62 -17.89 4.19 2.73
CA PRO A 62 -17.95 5.64 2.56
C PRO A 62 -17.74 6.08 1.11
N VAL A 63 -16.72 5.53 0.43
CA VAL A 63 -16.41 5.88 -0.96
C VAL A 63 -17.57 5.54 -1.91
N ALA A 64 -18.21 4.38 -1.74
CA ALA A 64 -19.36 4.01 -2.55
C ALA A 64 -20.56 4.93 -2.26
N SER A 65 -20.82 5.24 -0.98
CA SER A 65 -21.95 6.07 -0.57
C SER A 65 -21.81 7.56 -0.92
N GLN A 66 -20.58 8.07 -0.97
CA GLN A 66 -20.27 9.48 -1.23
C GLN A 66 -19.80 9.72 -2.68
N SER A 67 -19.86 8.71 -3.54
CA SER A 67 -19.32 8.78 -4.91
C SER A 67 -19.91 9.95 -5.74
N GLY A 68 -21.16 10.33 -5.50
CA GLY A 68 -21.78 11.52 -6.08
C GLY A 68 -21.22 12.83 -5.51
N GLU A 69 -21.19 12.97 -4.18
CA GLU A 69 -20.67 14.17 -3.49
C GLU A 69 -19.17 14.41 -3.75
N LEU A 70 -18.40 13.33 -3.89
CA LEU A 70 -16.99 13.35 -4.32
C LEU A 70 -16.83 13.97 -5.71
N ALA A 71 -17.69 13.57 -6.66
CA ALA A 71 -17.66 14.11 -8.02
C ALA A 71 -18.03 15.61 -8.00
N ASP A 72 -19.06 15.97 -7.24
CA ASP A 72 -19.49 17.36 -7.10
C ASP A 72 -18.41 18.24 -6.45
N GLY A 73 -17.76 17.76 -5.39
CA GLY A 73 -16.66 18.48 -4.73
C GLY A 73 -15.41 18.64 -5.61
N VAL A 74 -15.08 17.64 -6.44
CA VAL A 74 -14.00 17.76 -7.44
C VAL A 74 -14.36 18.80 -8.50
N VAL A 75 -15.61 18.81 -8.98
CA VAL A 75 -16.10 19.81 -9.93
C VAL A 75 -16.06 21.22 -9.31
N GLU A 76 -16.48 21.37 -8.05
CA GLU A 76 -16.43 22.65 -7.33
C GLU A 76 -14.97 23.12 -7.09
N GLY A 77 -14.07 22.22 -6.73
CA GLY A 77 -12.64 22.53 -6.57
C GLY A 77 -11.99 22.97 -7.90
N ILE A 78 -12.35 22.31 -8.99
CA ILE A 78 -11.97 22.71 -10.35
C ILE A 78 -12.52 24.10 -10.69
N GLN A 79 -13.78 24.40 -10.35
CA GLN A 79 -14.35 25.74 -10.54
C GLN A 79 -13.63 26.82 -9.72
N LYS A 80 -13.32 26.57 -8.44
CA LYS A 80 -12.55 27.48 -7.58
C LYS A 80 -11.13 27.73 -8.11
N LEU A 81 -10.49 26.71 -8.66
CA LEU A 81 -9.18 26.85 -9.33
C LEU A 81 -9.27 27.69 -10.61
N ARG A 82 -10.35 27.55 -11.38
CA ARG A 82 -10.64 28.39 -12.54
C ARG A 82 -10.82 29.85 -12.11
N GLU A 83 -11.62 30.10 -11.09
CA GLU A 83 -11.87 31.45 -10.55
C GLU A 83 -10.57 32.09 -10.03
N TRP A 84 -9.73 31.32 -9.35
CA TRP A 84 -8.41 31.77 -8.90
C TRP A 84 -7.46 32.08 -10.06
N ALA A 85 -7.42 31.23 -11.09
CA ALA A 85 -6.58 31.42 -12.28
C ALA A 85 -7.05 32.59 -13.18
N ALA A 86 -8.37 32.84 -13.20
CA ALA A 86 -8.98 33.98 -13.87
C ALA A 86 -8.80 35.28 -13.06
N GLY A 87 -8.59 35.18 -11.75
CA GLY A 87 -8.34 36.30 -10.86
C GLY A 87 -6.90 36.86 -10.91
N PRO A 88 -6.65 38.03 -10.28
CA PRO A 88 -5.30 38.59 -10.15
C PRO A 88 -4.43 37.67 -9.29
N PRO A 89 -3.15 37.41 -9.64
CA PRO A 89 -2.29 38.13 -10.60
C PRO A 89 -2.15 37.47 -11.98
N LEU A 90 -2.87 36.37 -12.26
CA LEU A 90 -2.65 35.55 -13.46
C LEU A 90 -3.48 36.03 -14.66
N ASN A 91 -4.71 36.51 -14.46
CA ASN A 91 -5.54 37.22 -15.47
C ASN A 91 -5.60 36.53 -16.86
N ILE A 92 -5.60 35.18 -16.88
CA ILE A 92 -5.56 34.40 -18.13
C ILE A 92 -6.96 34.38 -18.77
N GLY A 93 -7.02 34.62 -20.09
CA GLY A 93 -8.27 34.73 -20.87
C GLY A 93 -9.18 33.50 -20.83
N ASP A 94 -10.48 33.75 -20.66
CA ASP A 94 -11.57 32.78 -20.45
C ASP A 94 -11.73 31.72 -21.57
N ASP A 95 -11.25 32.02 -22.77
CA ASP A 95 -11.52 31.29 -24.00
C ASP A 95 -10.58 30.09 -24.27
N GLN A 96 -9.35 30.10 -23.71
CA GLN A 96 -8.45 28.93 -23.77
C GLN A 96 -8.51 28.05 -22.51
N ILE A 97 -8.87 28.63 -21.36
CA ILE A 97 -9.05 27.90 -20.09
C ILE A 97 -10.33 27.07 -20.11
N SER A 98 -11.43 27.61 -20.62
CA SER A 98 -12.75 26.93 -20.64
C SER A 98 -12.71 25.56 -21.29
N LYS A 99 -12.12 25.41 -22.47
CA LYS A 99 -12.06 24.11 -23.18
C LYS A 99 -11.26 23.04 -22.44
N GLY A 100 -10.16 23.43 -21.77
CA GLY A 100 -9.34 22.50 -20.99
C GLY A 100 -10.04 22.07 -19.69
N PHE A 101 -10.73 23.01 -19.04
CA PHE A 101 -11.50 22.77 -17.83
C PHE A 101 -12.77 21.97 -18.09
N ASP A 102 -13.53 22.29 -19.13
CA ASP A 102 -14.73 21.54 -19.52
C ASP A 102 -14.38 20.10 -19.93
N ALA A 103 -13.26 19.90 -20.62
CA ALA A 103 -12.76 18.56 -20.94
C ALA A 103 -12.28 17.79 -19.69
N ALA A 104 -11.76 18.48 -18.67
CA ALA A 104 -11.38 17.88 -17.39
C ALA A 104 -12.62 17.49 -16.57
N VAL A 105 -13.62 18.36 -16.48
CA VAL A 105 -14.91 18.10 -15.82
C VAL A 105 -15.63 16.94 -16.51
N ALA A 106 -15.73 16.96 -17.84
CA ALA A 106 -16.32 15.87 -18.61
C ALA A 106 -15.58 14.55 -18.41
N ARG A 107 -14.23 14.56 -18.36
CA ARG A 107 -13.45 13.36 -18.03
C ARG A 107 -13.71 12.85 -16.61
N VAL A 108 -13.85 13.74 -15.62
CA VAL A 108 -14.17 13.34 -14.24
C VAL A 108 -15.55 12.69 -14.18
N GLN A 109 -16.56 13.31 -14.81
CA GLN A 109 -17.92 12.77 -14.88
C GLN A 109 -18.00 11.44 -15.64
N ASP A 110 -17.33 11.31 -16.79
CA ASP A 110 -17.22 10.05 -17.54
C ASP A 110 -16.40 8.98 -16.80
N SER A 111 -15.36 9.36 -16.03
CA SER A 111 -14.58 8.41 -15.22
C SER A 111 -15.41 7.85 -14.07
N VAL A 112 -16.27 8.66 -13.46
CA VAL A 112 -17.22 8.23 -12.42
C VAL A 112 -18.30 7.31 -13.03
N GLY A 113 -18.83 7.65 -14.21
CA GLY A 113 -19.80 6.82 -14.93
C GLY A 113 -19.24 5.49 -15.46
N SER A 114 -17.97 5.47 -15.89
CA SER A 114 -17.30 4.27 -16.44
C SER A 114 -16.71 3.32 -15.38
N MET A 115 -16.80 3.67 -14.09
CA MET A 115 -16.54 2.70 -13.01
C MET A 115 -17.48 1.49 -13.07
N VAL A 116 -18.66 1.64 -13.70
CA VAL A 116 -19.63 0.56 -13.93
C VAL A 116 -19.17 -0.40 -15.06
N THR A 117 -18.42 0.07 -16.06
CA THR A 117 -17.96 -0.73 -17.22
C THR A 117 -16.56 -1.34 -17.07
N THR A 118 -15.78 -0.91 -16.07
CA THR A 118 -14.45 -1.48 -15.74
C THR A 118 -14.53 -2.94 -15.24
N VAL A 119 -15.74 -3.43 -14.92
CA VAL A 119 -16.00 -4.78 -14.42
C VAL A 119 -15.55 -5.88 -15.40
N VAL A 120 -15.59 -5.67 -16.72
CA VAL A 120 -15.39 -6.78 -17.68
C VAL A 120 -13.91 -7.01 -18.04
N THR A 121 -13.09 -5.95 -18.18
CA THR A 121 -11.63 -6.08 -18.36
C THR A 121 -10.87 -6.15 -17.04
N GLY A 122 -11.49 -5.72 -15.93
CA GLY A 122 -10.96 -5.84 -14.58
C GLY A 122 -10.96 -7.27 -14.02
N VAL A 123 -11.81 -8.18 -14.52
CA VAL A 123 -11.91 -9.56 -13.98
C VAL A 123 -10.57 -10.29 -13.99
N SER A 124 -9.79 -10.20 -15.07
CA SER A 124 -8.52 -10.93 -15.19
C SER A 124 -7.43 -10.38 -14.26
N THR A 125 -7.34 -9.05 -14.13
CA THR A 125 -6.40 -8.38 -13.20
C THR A 125 -6.79 -8.62 -11.74
N VAL A 126 -8.07 -8.50 -11.41
CA VAL A 126 -8.61 -8.78 -10.07
C VAL A 126 -8.40 -10.25 -9.71
N PHE A 127 -8.66 -11.17 -10.65
CA PHE A 127 -8.44 -12.60 -10.43
C PHE A 127 -6.96 -12.93 -10.19
N ASN A 128 -6.05 -12.36 -10.98
CA ASN A 128 -4.61 -12.56 -10.79
C ASN A 128 -4.12 -11.96 -9.45
N GLY A 129 -4.62 -10.77 -9.09
CA GLY A 129 -4.39 -10.16 -7.78
C GLY A 129 -4.90 -11.02 -6.63
N LEU A 130 -6.10 -11.61 -6.76
CA LEU A 130 -6.68 -12.52 -5.78
C LEU A 130 -5.85 -13.79 -5.62
N VAL A 131 -5.44 -14.43 -6.72
CA VAL A 131 -4.57 -15.61 -6.69
C VAL A 131 -3.25 -15.29 -6.00
N THR A 132 -2.65 -14.14 -6.34
CA THR A 132 -1.42 -13.66 -5.71
C THR A 132 -1.61 -13.44 -4.21
N ALA A 133 -2.71 -12.80 -3.79
CA ALA A 133 -3.02 -12.55 -2.39
C ALA A 133 -3.24 -13.85 -1.61
N VAL A 134 -4.02 -14.79 -2.16
CA VAL A 134 -4.26 -16.11 -1.57
C VAL A 134 -2.95 -16.87 -1.40
N LEU A 135 -2.09 -16.87 -2.43
CA LEU A 135 -0.79 -17.52 -2.36
C LEU A 135 0.12 -16.84 -1.33
N ALA A 136 0.13 -15.51 -1.27
CA ALA A 136 0.91 -14.78 -0.28
C ALA A 136 0.45 -15.07 1.15
N LEU A 137 -0.87 -15.13 1.40
CA LEU A 137 -1.45 -15.49 2.69
C LEU A 137 -1.13 -16.94 3.08
N PHE A 138 -1.22 -17.86 2.12
CA PHE A 138 -0.85 -19.25 2.31
C PHE A 138 0.63 -19.36 2.71
N LEU A 139 1.53 -18.72 1.94
CA LEU A 139 2.95 -18.68 2.25
C LEU A 139 3.24 -18.02 3.60
N MET A 140 2.56 -16.92 3.93
CA MET A 140 2.67 -16.27 5.24
C MET A 140 2.31 -17.23 6.37
N PHE A 141 1.22 -17.99 6.24
CA PHE A 141 0.85 -19.00 7.23
C PHE A 141 1.98 -20.03 7.44
N PHE A 142 2.56 -20.55 6.37
CA PHE A 142 3.67 -21.52 6.46
C PHE A 142 4.95 -20.89 6.99
N PHE A 143 5.30 -19.66 6.60
CA PHE A 143 6.45 -18.94 7.11
C PHE A 143 6.31 -18.65 8.60
N LEU A 144 5.12 -18.25 9.06
CA LEU A 144 4.82 -18.12 10.49
C LEU A 144 4.97 -19.48 11.16
N LYS A 145 4.28 -20.53 10.69
CA LYS A 145 4.26 -21.87 11.28
C LYS A 145 5.64 -22.50 11.39
N ASP A 146 6.36 -22.59 10.28
CA ASP A 146 7.57 -23.40 10.12
C ASP A 146 8.86 -22.59 10.10
N GLY A 147 8.80 -21.24 10.10
CA GLY A 147 9.96 -20.35 10.08
C GLY A 147 11.07 -20.72 11.09
N PRO A 148 10.78 -20.97 12.39
CA PRO A 148 11.80 -21.37 13.35
C PRO A 148 12.48 -22.71 13.06
N ARG A 149 11.81 -23.60 12.31
CA ARG A 149 12.34 -24.91 11.93
C ARG A 149 13.17 -24.84 10.64
N PHE A 150 13.01 -23.77 9.86
CA PHE A 150 13.67 -23.61 8.57
C PHE A 150 15.20 -23.52 8.71
N LEU A 151 15.72 -22.64 9.57
CA LEU A 151 17.18 -22.50 9.73
C LEU A 151 17.85 -23.79 10.25
N PRO A 152 17.35 -24.47 11.29
CA PRO A 152 17.92 -25.76 11.72
C PRO A 152 17.79 -26.88 10.70
N TRP A 153 16.79 -26.85 9.83
CA TRP A 153 16.69 -27.78 8.72
C TRP A 153 17.73 -27.45 7.65
N LEU A 154 17.89 -26.18 7.29
CA LEU A 154 18.85 -25.71 6.30
C LEU A 154 20.30 -26.00 6.73
N THR A 155 20.63 -25.83 8.00
CA THR A 155 21.97 -26.12 8.54
C THR A 155 22.37 -27.58 8.32
N ARG A 156 21.42 -28.51 8.44
CA ARG A 156 21.64 -29.96 8.27
C ARG A 156 21.90 -30.36 6.82
N GLN A 157 21.47 -29.55 5.86
CA GLN A 157 21.61 -29.83 4.43
C GLN A 157 22.88 -29.23 3.83
N LEU A 158 23.53 -28.30 4.53
CA LEU A 158 24.72 -27.60 4.04
C LEU A 158 26.01 -28.29 4.53
N PRO A 159 27.04 -28.44 3.68
CA PRO A 159 28.31 -29.02 4.08
C PRO A 159 29.30 -27.98 4.64
N GLY A 160 30.09 -28.39 5.63
CA GLY A 160 31.27 -27.65 6.11
C GLY A 160 30.94 -26.25 6.65
N ARG A 161 31.72 -25.23 6.22
CA ARG A 161 31.59 -23.84 6.69
C ARG A 161 30.24 -23.20 6.34
N LEU A 162 29.60 -23.64 5.24
CA LEU A 162 28.29 -23.14 4.81
C LEU A 162 27.19 -23.42 5.84
N ALA A 163 27.30 -24.53 6.60
CA ALA A 163 26.35 -24.87 7.66
C ALA A 163 26.37 -23.88 8.83
N THR A 164 27.44 -23.09 8.96
CA THR A 164 27.61 -22.08 10.01
C THR A 164 27.39 -20.68 9.46
N ASP A 165 27.96 -20.36 8.29
CA ASP A 165 27.95 -19.00 7.74
C ASP A 165 26.56 -18.61 7.19
N VAL A 166 25.89 -19.50 6.44
CA VAL A 166 24.60 -19.19 5.80
C VAL A 166 23.50 -18.91 6.84
N PRO A 167 23.31 -19.72 7.89
CA PRO A 167 22.26 -19.46 8.88
C PRO A 167 22.49 -18.16 9.66
N VAL A 168 23.75 -17.83 9.97
CA VAL A 168 24.10 -16.57 10.65
C VAL A 168 23.76 -15.36 9.78
N VAL A 169 24.08 -15.41 8.48
CA VAL A 169 23.73 -14.34 7.53
C VAL A 169 22.21 -14.24 7.37
N MET A 170 21.51 -15.36 7.26
CA MET A 170 20.05 -15.38 7.14
C MET A 170 19.34 -14.84 8.39
N GLU A 171 19.80 -15.20 9.59
CA GLU A 171 19.26 -14.70 10.85
C GLU A 171 19.47 -13.18 10.97
N ARG A 172 20.69 -12.70 10.71
CA ARG A 172 20.98 -11.25 10.70
C ARG A 172 20.17 -10.50 9.64
N GLY A 173 20.01 -11.09 8.46
CA GLY A 173 19.19 -10.55 7.38
C GLY A 173 17.73 -10.43 7.81
N TRP A 174 17.19 -11.48 8.45
CA TRP A 174 15.83 -11.49 8.98
C TRP A 174 15.63 -10.43 10.07
N ASP A 175 16.57 -10.31 11.01
CA ASP A 175 16.50 -9.29 12.07
C ASP A 175 16.55 -7.87 11.51
N THR A 176 17.39 -7.64 10.48
CA THR A 176 17.48 -6.35 9.78
C THR A 176 16.19 -6.02 9.05
N LEU A 177 15.66 -6.97 8.26
CA LEU A 177 14.38 -6.82 7.57
C LEU A 177 13.23 -6.58 8.55
N GLY A 178 13.19 -7.35 9.64
CA GLY A 178 12.18 -7.21 10.68
C GLY A 178 12.28 -5.88 11.41
N ALA A 179 13.49 -5.37 11.68
CA ALA A 179 13.69 -4.04 12.24
C ALA A 179 13.21 -2.95 11.26
N PHE A 180 13.60 -3.02 10.00
CA PHE A 180 13.17 -2.06 8.97
C PHE A 180 11.65 -2.02 8.80
N VAL A 181 11.00 -3.18 8.62
CA VAL A 181 9.54 -3.25 8.44
C VAL A 181 8.79 -2.71 9.66
N ARG A 182 9.28 -3.00 10.88
CA ARG A 182 8.67 -2.47 12.11
C ARG A 182 8.87 -0.97 12.26
N SER A 183 10.05 -0.45 11.95
CA SER A 183 10.30 0.99 11.93
C SER A 183 9.38 1.67 10.92
N GLN A 184 9.25 1.11 9.72
CA GLN A 184 8.38 1.68 8.68
C GLN A 184 6.90 1.61 9.05
N ALA A 185 6.46 0.53 9.66
CA ALA A 185 5.09 0.42 10.18
C ALA A 185 4.81 1.45 11.27
N PHE A 186 5.80 1.72 12.14
CA PHE A 186 5.66 2.73 13.18
C PHE A 186 5.61 4.15 12.59
N VAL A 187 6.50 4.48 11.65
CA VAL A 187 6.48 5.76 10.93
C VAL A 187 5.16 5.94 10.19
N GLY A 188 4.73 4.95 9.41
CA GLY A 188 3.45 5.02 8.69
C GLY A 188 2.26 5.15 9.62
N LEU A 189 2.28 4.54 10.81
CA LEU A 189 1.23 4.70 11.82
C LEU A 189 1.18 6.14 12.33
N LEU A 190 2.34 6.73 12.64
CA LEU A 190 2.42 8.13 13.04
C LEU A 190 1.90 9.04 11.93
N ASP A 191 2.33 8.83 10.68
CA ASP A 191 1.88 9.61 9.53
C ASP A 191 0.37 9.52 9.36
N ALA A 192 -0.20 8.31 9.43
CA ALA A 192 -1.63 8.09 9.33
C ALA A 192 -2.42 8.78 10.46
N VAL A 193 -1.90 8.78 11.69
CA VAL A 193 -2.53 9.46 12.82
C VAL A 193 -2.44 10.98 12.67
N PHE A 194 -1.25 11.54 12.40
CA PHE A 194 -1.07 12.99 12.32
C PHE A 194 -1.75 13.58 11.08
N ILE A 195 -1.61 12.95 9.92
CA ILE A 195 -2.31 13.38 8.70
C ILE A 195 -3.81 13.14 8.87
N GLY A 196 -4.23 12.01 9.45
CA GLY A 196 -5.64 11.74 9.75
C GLY A 196 -6.26 12.80 10.67
N LEU A 197 -5.57 13.19 11.75
CA LEU A 197 -6.02 14.26 12.63
C LEU A 197 -6.06 15.61 11.90
N GLY A 198 -5.05 15.93 11.09
CA GLY A 198 -5.05 17.14 10.27
C GLY A 198 -6.24 17.20 9.31
N LEU A 199 -6.53 16.11 8.61
CA LEU A 199 -7.69 16.00 7.72
C LEU A 199 -9.01 16.12 8.48
N TRP A 200 -9.09 15.52 9.67
CA TRP A 200 -10.27 15.63 10.54
C TRP A 200 -10.51 17.06 11.02
N PHE A 201 -9.46 17.77 11.44
CA PHE A 201 -9.57 19.19 11.84
C PHE A 201 -9.91 20.14 10.68
N LEU A 202 -9.57 19.76 9.45
CA LEU A 202 -9.88 20.51 8.24
C LEU A 202 -11.24 20.13 7.62
N ASP A 203 -12.04 19.31 8.31
CA ASP A 203 -13.33 18.79 7.86
C ASP A 203 -13.27 18.15 6.46
N VAL A 204 -12.14 17.53 6.12
CA VAL A 204 -11.96 16.87 4.82
C VAL A 204 -12.77 15.58 4.82
N PRO A 205 -13.68 15.37 3.84
CA PRO A 205 -14.39 14.10 3.73
C PRO A 205 -13.38 12.96 3.50
N LEU A 206 -13.72 11.75 3.95
CA LEU A 206 -12.88 10.55 3.76
C LEU A 206 -11.54 10.57 4.52
N VAL A 207 -11.49 11.22 5.69
CA VAL A 207 -10.35 11.17 6.62
C VAL A 207 -9.80 9.75 6.78
N LEU A 208 -10.68 8.78 7.01
CA LEU A 208 -10.31 7.40 7.30
C LEU A 208 -9.67 6.70 6.09
N PRO A 209 -10.27 6.70 4.88
CA PRO A 209 -9.61 6.28 3.65
C PRO A 209 -8.24 6.91 3.42
N LEU A 210 -8.13 8.23 3.58
CA LEU A 210 -6.89 8.95 3.34
C LEU A 210 -5.81 8.59 4.38
N ALA A 211 -6.17 8.48 5.65
CA ALA A 211 -5.26 8.05 6.72
C ALA A 211 -4.73 6.62 6.46
N VAL A 212 -5.60 5.69 6.06
CA VAL A 212 -5.17 4.34 5.68
C VAL A 212 -4.28 4.35 4.44
N LEU A 213 -4.64 5.13 3.43
CA LEU A 213 -3.84 5.26 2.21
C LEU A 213 -2.43 5.78 2.54
N THR A 214 -2.33 6.78 3.42
CA THR A 214 -1.06 7.29 3.96
C THR A 214 -0.28 6.18 4.66
N PHE A 215 -0.91 5.41 5.55
CA PHE A 215 -0.27 4.28 6.25
C PHE A 215 0.32 3.26 5.26
N VAL A 216 -0.47 2.83 4.28
CA VAL A 216 -0.06 1.84 3.27
C VAL A 216 1.04 2.40 2.37
N SER A 217 0.92 3.67 1.98
CA SER A 217 1.88 4.37 1.12
C SER A 217 3.24 4.55 1.81
N ALA A 218 3.26 4.60 3.14
CA ALA A 218 4.51 4.62 3.90
C ALA A 218 5.41 3.42 3.56
N PHE A 219 4.84 2.26 3.20
CA PHE A 219 5.61 1.08 2.81
C PHE A 219 6.07 1.06 1.35
N VAL A 220 5.69 2.05 0.55
CA VAL A 220 6.09 2.20 -0.86
C VAL A 220 6.93 3.48 -1.01
N PRO A 221 8.23 3.47 -0.66
CA PRO A 221 9.09 4.66 -0.68
C PRO A 221 9.23 5.31 -2.06
N ILE A 222 8.96 4.53 -3.12
CA ILE A 222 9.17 4.93 -4.52
C ILE A 222 8.33 6.17 -4.85
N VAL A 223 7.11 6.29 -4.30
CA VAL A 223 6.21 7.39 -4.63
C VAL A 223 6.77 8.71 -4.09
N GLY A 224 7.20 8.76 -2.82
CA GLY A 224 7.77 9.95 -2.21
C GLY A 224 9.06 10.41 -2.88
N ALA A 225 9.96 9.47 -3.20
CA ALA A 225 11.20 9.77 -3.90
C ALA A 225 10.96 10.30 -5.32
N LEU A 226 9.95 9.77 -6.03
CA LEU A 226 9.62 10.20 -7.39
C LEU A 226 9.01 11.60 -7.41
N PHE A 227 8.09 11.91 -6.49
CA PHE A 227 7.50 13.25 -6.35
C PHE A 227 8.55 14.28 -5.91
N ALA A 228 9.37 13.97 -4.91
CA ALA A 228 10.45 14.86 -4.47
C ALA A 228 11.48 15.09 -5.58
N GLY A 229 11.84 14.04 -6.34
CA GLY A 229 12.73 14.14 -7.50
C GLY A 229 12.15 15.00 -8.62
N LEU A 230 10.86 14.83 -8.94
CA LEU A 230 10.17 15.65 -9.95
C LEU A 230 10.16 17.13 -9.54
N VAL A 231 9.81 17.43 -8.29
CA VAL A 231 9.79 18.79 -7.74
C VAL A 231 11.20 19.39 -7.73
N ALA A 232 12.22 18.64 -7.34
CA ALA A 232 13.61 19.09 -7.37
C ALA A 232 14.09 19.41 -8.80
N VAL A 233 13.71 18.59 -9.79
CA VAL A 233 14.00 18.85 -11.21
C VAL A 233 13.30 20.11 -11.69
N LEU A 234 12.02 20.30 -11.37
CA LEU A 234 11.27 21.50 -11.74
C LEU A 234 11.88 22.76 -11.12
N ILE A 235 12.26 22.72 -9.83
CA ILE A 235 12.91 23.85 -9.15
C ILE A 235 14.28 24.12 -9.78
N ALA A 236 15.07 23.09 -10.06
CA ALA A 236 16.37 23.25 -10.71
C ALA A 236 16.25 23.85 -12.13
N LEU A 237 15.21 23.49 -12.88
CA LEU A 237 14.95 24.02 -14.22
C LEU A 237 14.51 25.49 -14.17
N VAL A 238 13.77 25.88 -13.13
CA VAL A 238 13.30 27.27 -12.90
C VAL A 238 14.39 28.14 -12.28
N SER A 239 15.32 27.56 -11.51
CA SER A 239 16.40 28.31 -10.86
C SER A 239 17.65 28.49 -11.74
N ASN A 240 17.86 27.60 -12.72
CA ASN A 240 19.03 27.61 -13.62
C ASN A 240 18.68 27.71 -15.12
N GLY A 241 17.42 27.98 -15.47
CA GLY A 241 16.95 28.25 -16.84
C GLY A 241 16.28 29.61 -16.93
#